data_AF-A0A0L6JUS7-F1
#
_entry.id   AF-A0A0L6JUS7-F1
#
_cell.length_a   1.000
_cell.length_b   1.000
_cell.length_c   1.000
_cell.angle_alpha   90.00
_cell.angle_beta   90.00
_cell.angle_gamma   90.00
#
_symmetry.space_group_name_H-M   'P 1'
#
loop_
_entity.id
_entity.type
_entity.pdbx_description
1 polymer ?
#
loop_
_entity_poly.entity_id
_entity_poly.type
_entity_poly.pdbx_seq_one_letter_code
_entity_poly.pdbx_strand_id
1 'polypeptide(L)'
;MSDTKIFEIKKDRYLYGIFNILIGLIYAAVMVFYGINSLNKGDVLWSVIKFATAGILGFFFIYMGIDRIKKISSTRYIKISKEEICIDEEVARREDIKELYIPKYDDYVEIRKINGKKIRILENMLEKDSFAQLKEFLSTYQISR
;
A
#
# COMPACT_ATOMS: atom_id res chain seq x y z
N MET A 1 29.78 9.51 -9.63
CA MET A 1 28.50 8.97 -10.13
C MET A 1 27.63 8.73 -8.91
N SER A 2 26.36 9.14 -8.91
CA SER A 2 25.55 9.07 -7.68
C SER A 2 25.33 7.62 -7.27
N ASP A 3 25.99 7.17 -6.19
CA ASP A 3 25.86 5.83 -5.60
C ASP A 3 24.50 5.64 -4.89
N THR A 4 23.44 6.26 -5.41
CA THR A 4 22.09 6.22 -4.87
C THR A 4 21.19 5.49 -5.84
N LYS A 5 20.62 4.37 -5.40
CA LYS A 5 19.53 3.69 -6.11
C LYS A 5 18.21 3.95 -5.40
N ILE A 6 17.17 4.15 -6.20
CA ILE A 6 15.81 4.40 -5.73
C ILE A 6 14.95 3.27 -6.29
N PHE A 7 14.25 2.56 -5.41
CA PHE A 7 13.28 1.53 -5.77
C PHE A 7 11.87 2.04 -5.45
N GLU A 8 10.97 1.99 -6.43
CA GLU A 8 9.57 2.36 -6.23
C GLU A 8 8.80 1.21 -5.59
N ILE A 9 8.03 1.51 -4.54
CA ILE A 9 7.15 0.53 -3.89
C ILE A 9 5.87 0.38 -4.73
N LYS A 10 5.48 -0.86 -4.99
CA LYS A 10 4.30 -1.24 -5.79
C LYS A 10 3.05 -0.48 -5.35
N LYS A 11 2.40 0.15 -6.32
CA LYS A 11 1.11 0.85 -6.14
C LYS A 11 -0.10 -0.08 -6.26
N ASP A 12 -0.01 -1.33 -5.80
CA ASP A 12 -1.12 -2.29 -5.90
C ASP A 12 -2.38 -1.82 -5.17
N ARG A 13 -2.24 -0.96 -4.14
CA ARG A 13 -3.38 -0.39 -3.40
C ARG A 13 -4.28 0.52 -4.25
N TYR A 14 -3.82 1.00 -5.41
CA TYR A 14 -4.55 2.00 -6.22
C TYR A 14 -5.72 1.36 -6.94
N LEU A 15 -5.47 0.20 -7.56
CA LEU A 15 -6.49 -0.57 -8.26
C LEU A 15 -7.61 -1.01 -7.31
N TYR A 16 -7.25 -1.48 -6.10
CA TYR A 16 -8.22 -1.82 -5.06
C TYR A 16 -9.01 -0.60 -4.57
N GLY A 17 -8.38 0.58 -4.50
CA GLY A 17 -9.05 1.82 -4.16
C GLY A 17 -10.12 2.20 -5.19
N ILE A 18 -9.76 2.17 -6.48
CA ILE A 18 -10.71 2.40 -7.58
C ILE A 18 -11.84 1.37 -7.57
N PHE A 19 -11.50 0.10 -7.40
CA PHE A 19 -12.48 -0.99 -7.38
C PHE A 19 -13.51 -0.82 -6.26
N ASN A 20 -13.06 -0.41 -5.06
CA ASN A 20 -13.97 -0.12 -3.94
C ASN A 20 -14.91 1.05 -4.24
N ILE A 21 -14.41 2.11 -4.89
CA ILE A 21 -15.25 3.25 -5.31
C ILE A 21 -16.31 2.78 -6.32
N LEU A 22 -15.90 2.01 -7.33
CA LEU A 22 -16.82 1.49 -8.35
C LEU A 22 -17.91 0.61 -7.73
N ILE A 23 -17.54 -0.33 -6.85
CA ILE A 23 -18.52 -1.17 -6.14
C ILE A 23 -19.48 -0.31 -5.32
N GLY A 24 -18.97 0.65 -4.56
CA GLY A 24 -19.80 1.52 -3.72
C GLY A 24 -20.81 2.34 -4.55
N LEU A 25 -20.38 2.87 -5.70
CA LEU A 25 -21.25 3.60 -6.63
C LEU A 25 -22.32 2.70 -7.26
N ILE A 26 -21.94 1.52 -7.76
CA ILE A 26 -22.88 0.56 -8.35
C ILE A 26 -23.91 0.12 -7.31
N TYR A 27 -23.45 -0.24 -6.10
CA TYR A 27 -24.32 -0.64 -5.01
C TYR A 27 -25.31 0.47 -4.63
N ALA A 28 -24.83 1.70 -4.47
CA ALA A 28 -25.68 2.85 -4.15
C ALA A 28 -26.75 3.07 -5.24
N ALA A 29 -26.37 3.03 -6.52
CA ALA A 29 -27.30 3.19 -7.64
C ALA A 29 -28.38 2.10 -7.66
N VAL A 30 -27.98 0.83 -7.46
CA VAL A 30 -28.91 -0.31 -7.40
C VAL A 30 -29.89 -0.17 -6.23
N MET A 31 -29.40 0.21 -5.04
CA MET A 31 -30.27 0.37 -3.88
C MET A 31 -31.21 1.57 -4.00
N VAL A 32 -30.76 2.68 -4.61
CA VAL A 32 -31.63 3.83 -4.93
C VAL A 32 -32.73 3.40 -5.90
N PHE A 33 -32.41 2.64 -6.95
CA PHE A 33 -33.39 2.12 -7.89
C PHE A 33 -34.45 1.22 -7.21
N TYR A 34 -34.02 0.31 -6.34
CA TYR A 34 -34.95 -0.53 -5.56
C TYR A 34 -35.77 0.28 -4.55
N GLY A 35 -35.19 1.34 -3.97
CA GLY A 35 -35.88 2.26 -3.09
C GLY A 35 -37.01 3.00 -3.80
N ILE A 36 -36.74 3.55 -4.98
CA ILE A 36 -37.75 4.21 -5.84
C ILE A 36 -38.85 3.21 -6.25
N ASN A 37 -38.47 2.00 -6.66
CA ASN A 37 -39.44 0.99 -7.05
C ASN A 37 -40.34 0.54 -5.88
N SER A 38 -39.82 0.49 -4.65
CA SER A 38 -40.62 0.18 -3.46
C SER A 38 -41.58 1.32 -3.13
N LEU A 39 -41.13 2.57 -3.24
CA LEU A 39 -41.98 3.76 -3.11
C LEU A 39 -43.13 3.76 -4.10
N ASN A 40 -42.85 3.47 -5.37
CA ASN A 40 -43.88 3.40 -6.43
C ASN A 40 -44.91 2.29 -6.18
N LYS A 41 -44.56 1.27 -5.39
CA LYS A 41 -45.47 0.19 -4.96
C LYS A 41 -46.18 0.49 -3.64
N GLY A 42 -45.95 1.65 -3.03
CA GLY A 42 -46.52 2.05 -1.75
C GLY A 42 -45.82 1.45 -0.53
N ASP A 43 -44.69 0.75 -0.71
CA ASP A 43 -43.95 0.11 0.37
C ASP A 43 -42.88 1.05 0.94
N VAL A 44 -43.36 1.96 1.79
CA VAL A 44 -42.53 3.03 2.38
C VAL A 44 -41.42 2.46 3.25
N LEU A 45 -41.71 1.43 4.06
CA LEU A 45 -40.72 0.86 4.98
C LEU A 45 -39.55 0.24 4.22
N TRP A 46 -39.83 -0.57 3.19
CA TRP A 46 -38.77 -1.15 2.38
C TRP A 46 -37.97 -0.10 1.61
N SER A 47 -38.63 0.94 1.13
CA SER A 47 -37.92 2.05 0.47
C SER A 47 -36.92 2.74 1.40
N VAL A 48 -37.33 3.06 2.63
CA VAL A 48 -36.47 3.68 3.65
C VAL A 48 -35.26 2.79 3.96
N ILE A 49 -35.46 1.48 4.11
CA ILE A 49 -34.36 0.53 4.34
C ILE A 49 -33.37 0.55 3.17
N LYS A 50 -33.86 0.56 1.92
CA LYS A 50 -33.00 0.58 0.73
C LYS A 50 -32.20 1.88 0.63
N PHE A 51 -32.80 3.04 0.89
CA PHE A 51 -32.04 4.29 0.90
C PHE A 51 -31.04 4.37 2.06
N ALA A 52 -31.41 3.91 3.26
CA ALA A 52 -30.51 3.89 4.40
C ALA A 52 -29.28 3.00 4.15
N THR A 53 -29.50 1.80 3.58
CA THR A 53 -28.40 0.89 3.23
C THR A 53 -27.54 1.44 2.09
N ALA A 54 -28.12 2.10 1.08
CA ALA A 54 -27.38 2.81 0.03
C ALA A 54 -26.45 3.87 0.65
N GLY A 55 -26.98 4.68 1.56
CA GLY A 55 -26.25 5.73 2.26
C GLY A 55 -25.14 5.19 3.16
N ILE A 56 -25.38 4.12 3.92
CA ILE A 56 -24.38 3.60 4.87
C ILE A 56 -23.33 2.76 4.14
N LEU A 57 -23.75 1.70 3.44
CA LEU A 57 -22.81 0.73 2.85
C LEU A 57 -22.16 1.28 1.58
N GLY A 58 -22.92 1.96 0.72
CA GLY A 58 -22.38 2.60 -0.49
C GLY A 58 -21.33 3.64 -0.13
N PHE A 59 -21.63 4.52 0.84
CA PHE A 59 -20.67 5.51 1.32
C PHE A 59 -19.45 4.87 1.98
N PHE A 60 -19.62 3.80 2.78
CA PHE A 60 -18.51 3.10 3.41
C PHE A 60 -17.50 2.56 2.38
N PHE A 61 -17.96 1.91 1.31
CA PHE A 61 -17.08 1.44 0.24
C PHE A 61 -16.36 2.57 -0.49
N ILE A 62 -17.07 3.66 -0.81
CA ILE A 62 -16.48 4.84 -1.44
C ILE A 62 -15.43 5.46 -0.52
N TYR A 63 -15.74 5.63 0.77
CA TYR A 63 -14.84 6.19 1.77
C TYR A 63 -13.56 5.37 1.90
N MET A 64 -13.68 4.04 2.03
CA MET A 64 -12.51 3.14 2.06
C MET A 64 -11.68 3.22 0.79
N GLY A 65 -12.33 3.35 -0.37
CA GLY A 65 -11.65 3.52 -1.65
C GLY A 65 -10.86 4.83 -1.71
N ILE A 66 -11.48 5.94 -1.31
CA ILE A 66 -10.82 7.26 -1.25
C ILE A 66 -9.65 7.26 -0.26
N ASP A 67 -9.84 6.70 0.94
CA ASP A 67 -8.76 6.58 1.95
C ASP A 67 -7.57 5.80 1.41
N ARG A 68 -7.82 4.68 0.72
CA ARG A 68 -6.78 3.88 0.06
C ARG A 68 -6.07 4.66 -1.03
N ILE A 69 -6.79 5.39 -1.89
CA ILE A 69 -6.19 6.22 -2.94
C ILE A 69 -5.36 7.37 -2.35
N LYS A 70 -5.88 8.06 -1.32
CA LYS A 70 -5.14 9.15 -0.65
C LYS A 70 -3.83 8.67 -0.04
N LYS A 71 -3.83 7.49 0.60
CA LYS A 71 -2.61 6.87 1.16
C LYS A 71 -1.55 6.49 0.11
N ILE A 72 -1.90 6.49 -1.18
CA ILE A 72 -1.00 6.20 -2.31
C ILE A 72 -0.33 7.46 -2.86
N SER A 73 -0.92 8.64 -2.63
CA SER A 73 -0.34 9.92 -3.07
C SER A 73 1.02 10.21 -2.43
N SER A 74 1.35 9.53 -1.32
CA SER A 74 2.72 9.43 -0.83
C SER A 74 3.41 8.32 -1.59
N THR A 75 4.05 8.63 -2.71
CA THR A 75 4.91 7.64 -3.38
C THR A 75 5.98 7.21 -2.38
N ARG A 76 5.98 5.92 -2.08
CA ARG A 76 6.90 5.31 -1.13
C ARG A 76 8.10 4.81 -1.91
N TYR A 77 9.28 5.27 -1.52
CA TYR A 77 10.52 4.90 -2.18
C TYR A 77 11.44 4.24 -1.16
N ILE A 78 12.22 3.28 -1.64
CA ILE A 78 13.39 2.79 -0.92
C ILE A 78 14.60 3.44 -1.58
N LYS A 79 15.20 4.40 -0.88
CA LYS A 79 16.43 5.05 -1.32
C LYS A 79 17.59 4.39 -0.59
N ILE A 80 18.53 3.85 -1.36
CA ILE A 80 19.73 3.22 -0.84
C ILE A 80 20.93 3.99 -1.37
N SER A 81 21.68 4.60 -0.47
CA SER A 81 22.99 5.19 -0.74
C SER A 81 24.05 4.48 0.09
N LYS A 82 25.33 4.70 -0.21
CA LYS A 82 26.45 4.21 0.61
C LYS A 82 26.40 4.62 2.08
N GLU A 83 25.64 5.66 2.43
CA GLU A 83 25.59 6.24 3.77
C GLU A 83 24.31 5.89 4.52
N GLU A 84 23.21 5.68 3.80
CA GLU A 84 21.88 5.50 4.40
C GLU A 84 20.97 4.60 3.57
N ILE A 85 20.07 3.92 4.26
CA ILE A 85 18.90 3.26 3.70
C ILE A 85 17.67 3.98 4.24
N CYS A 86 16.91 4.62 3.35
CA CYS A 86 15.69 5.34 3.69
C CYS A 86 14.49 4.59 3.11
N ILE A 87 13.55 4.24 3.97
CA ILE A 87 12.30 3.55 3.63
C ILE A 87 11.17 4.34 4.28
N ASP A 88 10.35 5.00 3.47
CA ASP A 88 9.31 5.93 3.95
C ASP A 88 9.90 7.03 4.86
N GLU A 89 9.54 7.05 6.14
CA GLU A 89 10.03 7.99 7.16
C GLU A 89 11.19 7.40 7.98
N GLU A 90 11.50 6.11 7.77
CA GLU A 90 12.47 5.37 8.57
C GLU A 90 13.85 5.41 7.89
N VAL A 91 14.80 6.06 8.54
CA VAL A 91 16.20 6.15 8.07
C VAL A 91 17.09 5.23 8.89
N ALA A 92 17.81 4.35 8.20
CA ALA A 92 18.89 3.55 8.75
C ALA A 92 20.22 4.06 8.18
N ARG A 93 20.95 4.85 8.96
CA ARG A 93 22.30 5.27 8.58
C ARG A 93 23.24 4.08 8.68
N ARG A 94 24.31 4.07 7.88
CA ARG A 94 25.28 2.98 7.84
C ARG A 94 25.85 2.65 9.21
N GLU A 95 26.15 3.68 10.01
CA GLU A 95 26.62 3.55 11.40
C GLU A 95 25.62 2.85 12.32
N ASP A 96 24.33 2.95 12.01
CA ASP A 96 23.27 2.30 12.77
C ASP A 96 22.97 0.88 12.27
N ILE A 97 23.54 0.43 11.14
CA ILE A 97 23.24 -0.89 10.58
C ILE A 97 24.18 -1.93 11.21
N LYS A 98 23.59 -2.80 12.03
CA LYS A 98 24.29 -3.93 12.65
C LYS A 98 24.54 -5.05 11.64
N GLU A 99 23.52 -5.40 10.87
CA GLU A 99 23.52 -6.55 9.97
C GLU A 99 22.52 -6.35 8.82
N LEU A 100 22.91 -6.81 7.63
CA LEU A 100 22.03 -6.97 6.48
C LEU A 100 21.79 -8.47 6.24
N TYR A 101 20.55 -8.92 6.37
CA TYR A 101 20.16 -10.29 6.08
C TYR A 101 19.50 -10.36 4.70
N ILE A 102 20.20 -11.01 3.77
CA ILE A 102 19.80 -11.15 2.36
C ILE A 102 19.67 -12.64 2.04
N PRO A 103 18.51 -13.26 2.30
CA PRO A 103 18.30 -14.66 2.03
C PRO A 103 18.27 -14.92 0.52
N LYS A 104 18.92 -16.02 0.10
CA LYS A 104 19.01 -16.42 -1.31
C LYS A 104 17.64 -16.81 -1.89
N TYR A 105 16.81 -17.47 -1.08
CA TYR A 105 15.54 -18.07 -1.52
C TYR A 105 14.29 -17.45 -0.89
N ASP A 106 14.42 -16.55 0.09
CA ASP A 106 13.23 -15.93 0.70
C ASP A 106 12.84 -14.63 -0.01
N ASP A 107 11.54 -14.33 0.06
CA ASP A 107 10.89 -13.17 -0.56
C ASP A 107 11.03 -11.90 0.29
N TYR A 108 12.07 -11.80 1.12
CA TYR A 108 12.33 -10.62 1.93
C TYR A 108 13.83 -10.36 2.14
N VAL A 109 14.16 -9.12 2.47
CA VAL A 109 15.45 -8.73 3.03
C VAL A 109 15.22 -8.00 4.35
N GLU A 110 16.13 -8.15 5.30
CA GLU A 110 16.00 -7.57 6.64
C GLU A 110 17.24 -6.74 6.99
N ILE A 111 17.01 -5.50 7.43
CA ILE A 111 18.02 -4.56 7.90
C ILE A 111 17.88 -4.47 9.42
N ARG A 112 18.91 -4.93 10.14
CA ARG A 112 18.94 -4.89 11.60
C ARG A 112 19.74 -3.68 12.04
N LYS A 113 19.10 -2.78 12.80
CA LYS A 113 19.77 -1.64 13.41
C LYS A 113 20.48 -2.06 14.71
N ILE A 114 21.56 -1.36 15.09
CA ILE A 114 22.26 -1.53 16.36
C ILE A 114 21.31 -1.21 17.50
N ASN A 115 20.64 -0.05 17.40
CA ASN A 115 19.64 0.42 18.33
C ASN A 115 18.36 0.75 17.54
N GLY A 116 17.34 -0.08 17.67
CA GLY A 116 16.02 0.21 17.10
C GLY A 116 15.30 -1.00 16.53
N LYS A 117 14.21 -0.71 15.82
CA LYS A 117 13.39 -1.71 15.15
C LYS A 117 14.13 -2.24 13.92
N LYS A 118 13.94 -3.53 13.65
CA LYS A 118 14.36 -4.14 12.39
C LYS A 118 13.46 -3.68 11.25
N ILE A 119 14.05 -3.39 10.10
CA ILE A 119 13.30 -3.02 8.90
C ILE A 119 13.27 -4.22 7.96
N ARG A 120 12.09 -4.61 7.49
CA ARG A 120 11.92 -5.74 6.59
C ARG A 120 11.31 -5.24 5.28
N ILE A 121 11.97 -5.51 4.17
CA ILE A 121 11.48 -5.21 2.82
C ILE A 121 11.06 -6.53 2.19
N LEU A 122 9.80 -6.63 1.77
CA LEU A 122 9.24 -7.82 1.12
C LEU A 122 9.27 -7.64 -0.41
N GLU A 123 9.39 -8.74 -1.16
CA GLU A 123 9.36 -8.74 -2.62
C GLU A 123 8.07 -8.14 -3.17
N ASN A 124 6.93 -8.48 -2.56
CA ASN A 124 5.63 -7.97 -2.96
C ASN A 124 5.46 -6.46 -2.74
N MET A 125 6.38 -5.81 -2.00
CA MET A 125 6.38 -4.36 -1.83
C MET A 125 7.02 -3.65 -3.02
N LEU A 126 7.80 -4.32 -3.86
CA LEU A 126 8.49 -3.68 -4.98
C LEU A 126 7.87 -4.07 -6.32
N GLU A 127 8.14 -3.24 -7.34
CA GLU A 127 7.83 -3.61 -8.71
C GLU A 127 8.50 -4.93 -9.12
N LYS A 128 7.91 -5.61 -10.10
CA LYS A 128 8.45 -6.86 -10.62
C LYS A 128 9.92 -6.65 -11.03
N ASP A 129 10.78 -7.62 -10.74
CA ASP A 129 12.22 -7.60 -11.02
C ASP A 129 13.05 -6.56 -10.22
N SER A 130 12.41 -5.59 -9.53
CA SER A 130 13.09 -4.62 -8.66
C SER A 130 13.66 -5.26 -7.39
N PHE A 131 13.05 -6.35 -6.91
CA PHE A 131 13.53 -7.04 -5.72
C PHE A 131 14.86 -7.79 -5.95
N ALA A 132 15.05 -8.36 -7.14
CA ALA A 132 16.32 -8.97 -7.53
C ALA A 132 17.45 -7.93 -7.57
N GLN A 133 17.17 -6.76 -8.15
CA GLN A 133 18.11 -5.62 -8.19
C GLN A 133 18.42 -5.08 -6.79
N LEU A 134 17.42 -5.05 -5.89
CA LEU A 134 17.62 -4.68 -4.50
C LEU A 134 18.59 -5.66 -3.81
N LYS A 135 18.38 -6.97 -3.95
CA LYS A 135 19.25 -8.00 -3.37
C LYS A 135 20.69 -7.88 -3.88
N GLU A 136 20.87 -7.68 -5.18
CA GLU A 136 22.18 -7.49 -5.80
C GLU A 136 22.88 -6.26 -5.21
N PHE A 137 22.17 -5.13 -5.15
CA PHE A 137 22.74 -3.89 -4.62
C PHE A 137 23.10 -4.02 -3.14
N LEU A 138 22.23 -4.60 -2.31
CA LEU A 138 22.51 -4.84 -0.90
C LEU A 138 23.64 -5.86 -0.69
N SER A 139 23.83 -6.83 -1.60
CA SER A 139 24.92 -7.80 -1.51
C SER A 139 26.28 -7.15 -1.78
N THR A 140 26.32 -6.11 -2.62
CA THR A 140 27.51 -5.27 -2.83
C THR A 140 27.73 -4.25 -1.71
N TYR A 141 26.75 -4.07 -0.82
CA TYR A 141 26.80 -3.18 0.33
C TYR A 141 27.68 -3.79 1.42
N GLN A 142 29.00 -3.76 1.19
CA GLN A 142 29.96 -4.22 2.19
C GLN A 142 29.89 -3.32 3.43
N ILE A 143 29.46 -3.89 4.55
CA ILE A 143 29.67 -3.29 5.87
C ILE A 143 31.15 -3.52 6.19
N SER A 144 32.00 -2.56 5.81
CA SER A 144 33.39 -2.54 6.25
C SER A 144 33.39 -2.35 7.77
N ARG A 145 33.84 -3.39 8.49
CA ARG A 145 34.08 -3.34 9.94
C ARG A 145 35.12 -2.29 10.29
#